data_AF-V4LP91-F1
#
_entry.id   AF-V4LP91-F1
#
_cell.length_a   1.000
_cell.length_b   1.000
_cell.length_c   1.000
_cell.angle_alpha   90.00
_cell.angle_beta   90.00
_cell.angle_gamma   90.00
#
_symmetry.space_group_name_H-M   'P 1'
#
loop_
_entity.id
_entity.type
_entity.pdbx_description
1 polymer ?
#
loop_
_entity_poly.entity_id
_entity_poly.type
_entity_poly.pdbx_seq_one_letter_code
_entity_poly.pdbx_strand_id
1 'polypeptide(L)' 'MAFYCPNCGKALIWRCEKCRKQGTPYRCPNCGFVGP' A
#
# COMPACT_ATOMS: atom_id res chain seq x y z
N MET A 1 8.06 4.23 4.04
CA MET A 1 7.48 5.47 3.48
C MET A 1 5.97 5.32 3.50
N ALA A 2 5.26 6.32 4.04
CA ALA A 2 3.79 6.32 4.08
C ALA A 2 3.25 7.06 2.86
N PHE A 3 2.25 6.51 2.20
CA PHE A 3 1.56 7.18 1.10
C PHE A 3 0.07 6.86 1.16
N TYR A 4 -0.76 7.76 0.66
CA TYR A 4 -2.19 7.50 0.55
C TYR A 4 -2.46 6.56 -0.60
N CYS A 5 -3.40 5.63 -0.40
CA CYS A 5 -3.83 4.73 -1.45
C CYS A 5 -4.27 5.52 -2.70
N PRO A 6 -3.70 5.26 -3.89
CA PRO A 6 -4.02 6.02 -5.10
C PRO A 6 -5.46 5.81 -5.59
N ASN A 7 -6.12 4.76 -5.12
CA ASN A 7 -7.46 4.40 -5.53
C ASN A 7 -8.54 5.10 -4.69
N CYS A 8 -8.39 5.09 -3.36
CA CYS A 8 -9.40 5.64 -2.45
C CYS A 8 -8.98 6.93 -1.73
N GLY A 9 -7.68 7.26 -1.67
CA GLY A 9 -7.14 8.43 -0.98
C GLY A 9 -7.34 8.46 0.54
N LYS A 10 -8.09 7.51 1.11
CA LYS A 10 -8.52 7.50 2.52
C LYS A 10 -7.67 6.61 3.42
N ALA A 11 -7.05 5.57 2.85
CA ALA A 11 -6.19 4.66 3.61
C ALA A 11 -4.72 5.09 3.49
N LEU A 12 -4.06 5.26 4.63
CA LEU A 12 -2.62 5.46 4.70
C LEU A 12 -1.92 4.10 4.59
N ILE A 13 -1.12 3.93 3.55
CA ILE A 13 -0.37 2.71 3.29
C ILE A 13 1.07 2.95 3.71
N TRP A 14 1.49 2.24 4.74
CA TRP A 14 2.85 2.29 5.22
C TRP A 14 3.59 1.02 4.83
N ARG A 15 4.72 1.19 4.12
CA ARG A 15 5.55 0.07 3.70
C ARG A 15 6.97 0.21 4.21
N CYS A 16 7.48 -0.91 4.71
CA CYS A 16 8.87 -1.07 5.13
C CYS A 16 9.80 -1.14 3.92
N GLU A 17 11.08 -0.81 4.07
CA GLU A 17 12.03 -0.86 2.94
C GLU A 17 12.22 -2.27 2.39
N LYS A 18 12.24 -3.29 3.25
CA LYS A 18 12.25 -4.71 2.82
C LYS A 18 11.03 -5.06 1.97
N CYS A 19 9.86 -4.60 2.40
CA CYS A 19 8.58 -4.81 1.72
C CYS A 19 8.58 -4.17 0.32
N ARG A 20 9.17 -2.97 0.19
CA ARG A 20 9.36 -2.28 -1.09
C ARG A 20 10.37 -2.99 -1.98
N LYS A 21 11.48 -3.47 -1.43
CA LYS A 21 12.52 -4.22 -2.17
C LYS A 21 12.02 -5.58 -2.66
N GLN A 22 11.16 -6.25 -1.89
CA GLN A 22 10.56 -7.52 -2.30
C GLN A 22 9.36 -7.36 -3.24
N GLY A 23 8.82 -6.14 -3.42
CA GLY A 23 7.60 -5.93 -4.20
C GLY A 23 6.44 -6.77 -3.67
N THR A 24 6.35 -6.92 -2.34
CA THR A 24 5.29 -7.74 -1.74
C THR A 24 3.94 -7.10 -2.12
N PRO A 25 2.90 -7.84 -2.48
CA PRO A 25 1.60 -7.22 -2.71
C PRO A 25 1.06 -6.63 -1.39
N TYR A 26 0.54 -5.41 -1.42
CA TYR A 26 -0.18 -4.80 -0.30
C TYR A 26 -1.65 -4.66 -0.65
N ARG A 27 -2.51 -4.92 0.34
CA ARG A 27 -3.96 -4.74 0.19
C ARG A 27 -4.42 -3.51 0.95
N CYS A 28 -5.08 -2.61 0.26
CA CYS A 28 -5.76 -1.48 0.89
C CYS A 28 -6.99 -1.96 1.68
N PRO A 29 -7.14 -1.63 2.98
CA PRO A 29 -8.27 -2.08 3.79
C PRO A 29 -9.60 -1.43 3.42
N ASN A 30 -9.59 -0.31 2.69
CA ASN A 30 -10.78 0.47 2.40
C ASN A 30 -11.43 0.09 1.05
N CYS A 31 -10.61 -0.06 0.00
CA CYS A 31 -11.08 -0.42 -1.35
C CYS A 31 -10.69 -1.84 -1.79
N GLY A 32 -9.89 -2.56 -1.00
CA GLY A 32 -9.40 -3.89 -1.36
C GLY A 32 -8.35 -3.89 -2.47
N PHE A 33 -7.88 -2.73 -2.93
CA PHE A 33 -6.87 -2.60 -3.98
C PHE A 33 -5.58 -3.35 -3.58
N VAL A 34 -5.16 -4.29 -4.43
CA VAL A 34 -3.90 -5.03 -4.27
C VAL A 34 -2.87 -4.41 -5.22
N GLY A 35 -1.92 -3.69 -4.66
CA GLY A 35 -0.79 -3.11 -5.41
C GLY A 35 0.52 -3.87 -5.10
N PRO A 36 1.52 -3.81 -5.99
CA PRO A 36 2.86 -4.37 -5.75
C PRO A 36 3.68 -3.60 -4.71
#